data_AF-A0A318TQA4-F1
#
_entry.id   AF-A0A318TQA4-F1
#
_cell.length_a   1.000
_cell.length_b   1.000
_cell.length_c   1.000
_cell.angle_alpha   90.00
_cell.angle_beta   90.00
_cell.angle_gamma   90.00
#
_symmetry.space_group_name_H-M   'P 1'
#
loop_
_entity.id
_entity.type
_entity.pdbx_description
1 polymer ?
#
loop_
_entity_poly.entity_id
_entity_poly.type
_entity_poly.pdbx_seq_one_letter_code
_entity_poly.pdbx_strand_id
1 'polypeptide(L)' 'MSTPVEMQIEEIIATCGGDLRGAVKALILVNEQLEIEIAKLQAAACHCATAATKH' A
#
# COMPACT_ATOMS: atom_id res chain seq x y z
N MET A 1 -9.97 25.90 3.48
CA MET A 1 -8.87 25.22 4.19
C MET A 1 -8.80 23.82 3.62
N SER A 2 -7.68 23.43 3.03
CA SER A 2 -7.52 22.09 2.47
C SER A 2 -7.36 21.05 3.57
N THR A 3 -7.88 19.85 3.31
CA THR A 3 -7.76 18.73 4.26
C THR A 3 -6.31 18.24 4.33
N PRO A 4 -5.90 17.57 5.43
CA PRO A 4 -4.56 16.95 5.50
C PRO A 4 -4.27 16.01 4.33
N VAL A 5 -5.29 15.31 3.83
CA VAL A 5 -5.19 14.42 2.67
C VAL A 5 -4.92 15.20 1.39
N GLU A 6 -5.62 16.31 1.16
CA GLU A 6 -5.35 17.17 0.00
C GLU A 6 -3.90 17.70 0.01
N MET A 7 -3.37 18.10 1.16
CA MET A 7 -1.97 18.55 1.24
C MET A 7 -0.96 17.45 0.90
N GLN A 8 -1.22 16.21 1.33
CA GLN A 8 -0.36 15.07 0.97
C GLN A 8 -0.44 14.74 -0.52
N ILE A 9 -1.62 14.87 -1.13
CA ILE A 9 -1.78 14.68 -2.57
C ILE A 9 -0.96 15.71 -3.35
N GLU A 10 -1.02 17.00 -2.95
CA GLU A 10 -0.23 18.06 -3.57
C GLU A 10 1.29 17.81 -3.41
N GLU A 11 1.74 17.33 -2.25
CA GLU A 11 3.13 16.97 -2.01
C GLU A 11 3.59 15.79 -2.90
N ILE A 12 2.74 14.77 -3.06
CA ILE A 12 3.03 13.63 -3.94
C ILE A 12 3.13 14.10 -5.40
N ILE A 13 2.19 14.93 -5.86
CA ILE A 13 2.20 15.49 -7.22
C ILE A 13 3.46 16.32 -7.44
N ALA A 14 3.83 17.19 -6.48
CA ALA A 14 5.03 18.02 -6.55
C ALA A 14 6.31 17.15 -6.62
N THR A 15 6.37 16.08 -5.84
CA THR A 15 7.49 15.12 -5.84
C THR A 15 7.60 14.40 -7.20
N CYS A 16 6.46 14.13 -7.85
CA CYS A 16 6.40 13.57 -9.20
C CYS A 16 6.58 14.61 -10.32
N GLY A 17 7.07 15.83 -10.00
CA GLY A 17 7.32 16.86 -11.00
C GLY A 17 6.06 17.43 -11.64
N GLY A 18 4.92 17.34 -10.96
CA GLY A 18 3.61 17.77 -11.48
C GLY A 18 2.91 16.73 -12.37
N ASP A 19 3.49 15.54 -12.59
CA ASP A 19 2.85 14.48 -13.34
C ASP A 19 1.83 13.72 -12.48
N LEU A 20 0.61 14.27 -12.40
CA LEU A 20 -0.51 13.64 -11.69
C LEU A 20 -0.80 12.22 -12.20
N ARG A 21 -0.74 11.99 -13.51
CA ARG A 21 -1.08 10.68 -14.09
C ARG A 21 -0.02 9.64 -13.77
N GLY A 22 1.26 10.03 -13.83
CA GLY A 22 2.39 9.22 -13.39
C GLY A 22 2.32 8.90 -11.90
N ALA A 23 2.03 9.90 -11.06
CA ALA A 23 1.88 9.73 -9.61
C ALA A 23 0.77 8.72 -9.26
N VAL A 24 -0.42 8.86 -9.86
CA VAL A 24 -1.53 7.93 -9.64
C VAL A 24 -1.19 6.52 -10.10
N LYS A 25 -0.54 6.38 -11.27
CA LYS A 25 -0.11 5.06 -11.77
C LYS A 25 0.90 4.40 -10.84
N ALA A 26 1.87 5.15 -10.33
CA ALA A 26 2.85 4.65 -9.37
C ALA A 26 2.18 4.18 -8.08
N LEU A 27 1.24 4.97 -7.55
CA LEU A 27 0.48 4.60 -6.35
C LEU A 27 -0.33 3.32 -6.54
N ILE A 28 -0.98 3.13 -7.69
CA ILE A 28 -1.73 1.90 -8.00
C ILE A 28 -0.79 0.69 -7.99
N LEU A 29 0.35 0.77 -8.69
CA LEU A 29 1.31 -0.34 -8.76
C LEU A 29 1.87 -0.70 -7.37
N VAL A 30 2.19 0.31 -6.56
CA VAL A 30 2.65 0.08 -5.18
C VAL A 30 1.55 -0.55 -4.34
N ASN A 31 0.30 -0.09 -4.48
CA ASN A 31 -0.82 -0.66 -3.74
C ASN A 31 -1.06 -2.14 -4.10
N GLU A 32 -1.07 -2.47 -5.39
CA GLU A 32 -1.19 -3.87 -5.85
C GLU A 32 -0.07 -4.75 -5.27
N GLN A 33 1.17 -4.26 -5.23
CA GLN A 33 2.28 -4.99 -4.64
C GLN A 33 2.12 -5.17 -3.11
N LEU A 34 1.67 -4.14 -2.40
CA LEU A 34 1.41 -4.21 -0.96
C LEU A 34 0.30 -5.19 -0.63
N GLU A 35 -0.78 -5.21 -1.40
CA GLU A 35 -1.87 -6.18 -1.23
C GLU A 35 -1.37 -7.62 -1.36
N ILE A 36 -0.47 -7.89 -2.31
CA ILE A 36 0.18 -9.20 -2.47
C ILE A 36 1.05 -9.55 -1.25
N GLU A 37 1.82 -8.60 -0.72
CA GLU A 37 2.66 -8.82 0.46
C GLU A 37 1.81 -9.10 1.71
N ILE A 38 0.74 -8.33 1.90
CA ILE A 38 -0.21 -8.54 3.00
C ILE A 38 -0.84 -9.93 2.91
N ALA A 39 -1.29 -10.35 1.72
CA ALA A 39 -1.87 -11.68 1.53
C ALA A 39 -0.88 -12.81 1.88
N LYS A 40 0.40 -12.65 1.49
CA LYS A 40 1.47 -13.60 1.86
C LYS A 40 1.70 -13.66 3.36
N LEU A 41 1.76 -12.51 4.03
CA LEU A 41 1.96 -12.43 5.48
C LEU A 41 0.78 -13.04 6.24
N GLN A 42 -0.45 -12.73 5.83
CA GLN A 42 -1.66 -13.30 6.42
C GLN A 42 -1.72 -14.82 6.24
N ALA A 43 -1.37 -15.33 5.06
CA ALA A 43 -1.25 -16.76 4.83
C ALA A 43 -0.22 -17.37 5.78
N ALA A 44 1.00 -16.83 5.87
CA ALA A 44 2.05 -17.33 6.76
C ALA A 44 1.61 -17.33 8.24
N ALA A 45 0.95 -16.26 8.70
CA ALA A 45 0.40 -16.16 10.05
C ALA A 45 -0.66 -17.25 10.33
N CYS A 46 -1.55 -17.50 9.37
CA CYS A 46 -2.57 -18.55 9.46
C CYS A 46 -1.95 -19.96 9.54
N HIS A 47 -0.93 -20.25 8.72
CA HIS A 47 -0.21 -21.53 8.76
C HIS A 47 0.51 -21.74 10.10
N CYS A 48 1.08 -20.68 10.69
CA CYS A 48 1.70 -20.77 12.02
C CYS A 48 0.68 -21.07 13.13
N ALA A 49 -0.47 -20.40 13.10
CA ALA A 49 -1.55 -20.62 14.08
C ALA A 49 -2.13 -22.04 14.03
N THR A 50 -2.20 -22.65 12.85
CA THR A 50 -2.70 -24.02 12.66
C THR A 50 -1.67 -25.11 12.97
N ALA A 51 -0.37 -24.79 12.91
CA ALA A 51 0.69 -25.68 13.38
C ALA A 51 0.79 -25.72 14.92
N ALA A 52 0.50 -24.60 15.60
CA ALA A 52 0.57 -24.48 17.05
C ALA A 52 -0.53 -25.22 17.82
N THR A 53 -1.63 -25.64 17.16
CA THR A 53 -2.75 -26.38 17.76
C THR A 53 -2.69 -27.90 17.56
N LYS A 54 -1.64 -28.41 16.91
CA LYS A 54 -1.42 -29.86 16.68
C LYS A 54 -0.43 -30.50 17.67
N HIS A 55 -0.11 -29.83 18.78
CA HIS A 55 0.68 -30.38 19.89
C HIS A 55 -0.12 -30.31 21.19
#